data_AF-A0A2A4FM36-F1
#
_entry.id   AF-A0A2A4FM36-F1
#
_cell.length_a   1.000
_cell.length_b   1.000
_cell.length_c   1.000
_cell.angle_alpha   90.00
_cell.angle_beta   90.00
_cell.angle_gamma   90.00
#
_symmetry.space_group_name_H-M   'P 1'
#
loop_
_entity.id
_entity.type
_entity.pdbx_description
1 polymer ?
#
loop_
_entity_poly.entity_id
_entity_poly.type
_entity_poly.pdbx_seq_one_letter_code
_entity_poly.pdbx_strand_id
1 'polypeptide(L)'
;MHRERMNAVIRKLNDREFLPLRLYRRDARMYPLSSSVNHIIGCWLSENSEPIRLLIGRCRQFMEDTPTSEPGARAYYAAVNELIDALDSIA
;
A
#
# COMPACT_ATOMS: atom_id res chain seq x y z
N MET A 1 -4.03 -13.78 -14.73
CA MET A 1 -2.68 -13.21 -14.52
C MET A 1 -2.67 -11.89 -13.72
N HIS A 2 -3.14 -10.75 -14.25
CA HIS A 2 -3.02 -9.46 -13.55
C HIS A 2 -3.83 -9.37 -12.23
N ARG A 3 -5.07 -9.87 -12.24
CA ARG A 3 -5.93 -9.91 -11.03
C ARG A 3 -5.38 -10.83 -9.94
N GLU A 4 -4.75 -11.95 -10.32
CA GLU A 4 -4.13 -12.87 -9.36
C GLU A 4 -2.92 -12.25 -8.69
N ARG A 5 -2.07 -11.54 -9.45
CA ARG A 5 -0.94 -10.77 -8.92
C ARG A 5 -1.43 -9.71 -7.92
N MET A 6 -2.44 -8.92 -8.29
CA MET A 6 -3.04 -7.94 -7.37
C MET A 6 -3.60 -8.59 -6.11
N ASN A 7 -4.34 -9.69 -6.23
CA ASN A 7 -4.88 -10.43 -5.09
C ASN A 7 -3.80 -11.04 -4.19
N ALA A 8 -2.65 -11.43 -4.75
CA ALA A 8 -1.51 -11.91 -3.98
C ALA A 8 -0.88 -10.77 -3.15
N VAL A 9 -0.68 -9.60 -3.77
CA VAL A 9 -0.14 -8.43 -3.06
C VAL A 9 -1.11 -7.91 -2.00
N ILE A 10 -2.41 -7.84 -2.29
CA ILE A 10 -3.44 -7.44 -1.30
C ILE A 10 -3.42 -8.40 -0.10
N ARG A 11 -3.30 -9.71 -0.33
CA ARG A 11 -3.17 -10.70 0.76
C ARG A 11 -1.91 -10.46 1.58
N LYS A 12 -0.76 -10.22 0.93
CA LYS A 12 0.50 -9.88 1.60
C LYS A 12 0.36 -8.63 2.48
N LEU A 13 -0.25 -7.56 1.97
CA LEU A 13 -0.48 -6.31 2.72
C LEU A 13 -1.38 -6.48 3.97
N ASN A 14 -2.13 -7.59 4.06
CA ASN A 14 -2.96 -7.96 5.19
C ASN A 14 -2.33 -9.05 6.08
N ASP A 15 -1.07 -9.39 5.87
CA ASP A 15 -0.39 -10.42 6.66
C ASP A 15 -0.28 -10.00 8.14
N ARG A 16 -0.34 -11.00 9.02
CA ARG A 16 -0.27 -10.81 10.48
C ARG A 16 1.08 -10.25 10.91
N GLU A 17 2.13 -10.40 10.11
CA GLU A 17 3.44 -9.78 10.35
C GLU A 17 3.36 -8.25 10.49
N PHE A 18 2.33 -7.60 9.90
CA PHE A 18 2.13 -6.15 9.99
C PHE A 18 1.25 -5.70 11.17
N LEU A 19 0.70 -6.62 11.97
CA LEU A 19 -0.10 -6.25 13.16
C LEU A 19 0.64 -5.33 14.15
N PRO A 20 1.94 -5.51 14.42
CA PRO A 20 2.70 -4.62 15.31
C PRO A 20 2.74 -3.16 14.84
N LEU A 21 2.59 -2.90 13.54
CA LEU A 21 2.55 -1.55 12.97
C LEU A 21 1.23 -0.82 13.26
N ARG A 22 0.21 -1.52 13.78
CA ARG A 22 -1.10 -0.98 14.15
C ARG A 22 -1.77 -0.19 13.01
N LEU A 23 -1.60 -0.62 11.76
CA LEU A 23 -2.08 0.05 10.55
C LEU A 23 -3.59 0.36 10.56
N TYR A 24 -4.36 -0.40 11.33
CA TYR A 24 -5.80 -0.21 11.55
C TYR A 24 -6.16 0.94 12.50
N ARG A 25 -5.18 1.61 13.12
CA ARG A 25 -5.40 2.71 14.07
C ARG A 25 -4.94 4.04 13.49
N ARG A 26 -5.76 5.08 13.65
CA ARG A 26 -5.48 6.45 13.16
C ARG A 26 -4.29 7.13 13.84
N ASP A 27 -3.97 6.74 15.07
CA ASP A 27 -2.85 7.27 15.85
C ASP A 27 -1.51 6.62 15.47
N ALA A 28 -1.52 5.55 14.67
CA ALA A 28 -0.30 4.91 14.21
C ALA A 28 0.43 5.81 13.20
N ARG A 29 1.75 5.96 13.36
CA ARG A 29 2.62 6.73 12.44
C ARG A 29 2.42 6.32 10.98
N MET A 30 2.20 5.04 10.73
CA MET A 30 2.05 4.43 9.41
C MET A 30 0.63 4.54 8.83
N TYR A 31 -0.33 5.09 9.59
CA TYR A 31 -1.72 5.19 9.17
C TYR A 31 -1.93 5.96 7.86
N PRO A 32 -1.25 7.10 7.59
CA PRO A 32 -1.45 7.82 6.33
C PRO A 32 -1.08 6.97 5.10
N LEU A 33 -0.03 6.15 5.19
CA LEU A 33 0.34 5.21 4.14
C LEU A 33 -0.69 4.11 3.98
N SER A 34 -1.05 3.42 5.07
CA SER A 34 -2.05 2.35 5.04
C SER A 34 -3.41 2.82 4.53
N SER A 35 -3.82 4.04 4.92
CA SER A 35 -5.04 4.65 4.41
C SER A 35 -4.97 4.86 2.90
N SER A 36 -3.86 5.38 2.38
CA SER A 36 -3.67 5.57 0.94
C SER A 36 -3.72 4.23 0.19
N VAL A 37 -3.06 3.19 0.71
CA VAL A 37 -3.11 1.82 0.20
C VAL A 37 -4.54 1.27 0.15
N ASN A 38 -5.31 1.44 1.23
CA ASN A 38 -6.70 0.99 1.28
C ASN A 38 -7.57 1.71 0.24
N HIS A 39 -7.36 3.01 0.03
CA HIS A 39 -8.07 3.76 -1.00
C HIS A 39 -7.68 3.31 -2.42
N ILE A 40 -6.39 3.03 -2.66
CA ILE A 40 -5.91 2.47 -3.94
C ILE A 40 -6.62 1.15 -4.23
N ILE A 41 -6.67 0.23 -3.26
CA ILE A 41 -7.34 -1.06 -3.41
C ILE A 41 -8.83 -0.87 -3.68
N GLY A 42 -9.50 0.03 -2.95
CA GLY A 42 -10.92 0.36 -3.18
C GLY A 42 -11.19 0.94 -4.57
N CYS A 43 -10.30 1.81 -5.06
CA CYS A 43 -10.37 2.36 -6.42
C CYS A 43 -10.17 1.27 -7.48
N TRP A 44 -9.18 0.39 -7.29
CA TRP A 44 -8.93 -0.74 -8.18
C TRP A 44 -10.11 -1.72 -8.23
N LEU A 45 -10.69 -2.07 -7.08
CA LEU A 45 -11.85 -2.97 -6.99
C LEU A 45 -13.11 -2.39 -7.64
N SER A 46 -13.25 -1.06 -7.64
CA SER A 46 -14.38 -0.35 -8.24
C SER A 46 -14.13 0.09 -9.69
N GLU A 47 -12.99 -0.29 -10.28
CA GLU A 47 -12.58 0.12 -11.63
C GLU A 47 -12.50 1.64 -11.81
N ASN A 48 -12.33 2.37 -10.71
CA ASN A 48 -12.17 3.83 -10.69
C ASN A 48 -10.67 4.18 -10.70
N SER A 49 -10.09 4.26 -11.89
CA SER A 49 -8.63 4.41 -12.06
C SER A 49 -8.12 5.84 -11.87
N GLU A 50 -8.97 6.86 -11.98
CA GLU A 50 -8.57 8.26 -11.96
C GLU A 50 -7.87 8.67 -10.63
N PRO A 51 -8.37 8.30 -9.44
CA PRO A 51 -7.71 8.66 -8.18
C PRO A 51 -6.42 7.89 -7.92
N ILE A 52 -6.20 6.74 -8.57
CA ILE A 52 -5.09 5.83 -8.25
C ILE A 52 -3.74 6.53 -8.42
N ARG A 53 -3.54 7.30 -9.50
CA ARG A 53 -2.27 8.00 -9.75
C ARG A 53 -1.93 9.00 -8.64
N LEU A 54 -2.92 9.76 -8.18
CA LEU A 54 -2.75 10.70 -7.07
C LEU A 54 -2.38 9.98 -5.78
N LEU A 55 -3.04 8.85 -5.49
CA LEU A 55 -2.79 8.07 -4.29
C LEU A 55 -1.41 7.38 -4.32
N ILE A 56 -0.96 6.89 -5.48
CA ILE A 56 0.42 6.38 -5.65
C ILE A 56 1.44 7.46 -5.31
N GLY A 57 1.23 8.69 -5.79
CA GLY A 57 2.08 9.84 -5.45
C GLY A 57 2.15 10.09 -3.95
N ARG A 58 1.01 10.01 -3.23
CA ARG A 58 0.96 10.13 -1.77
C ARG A 58 1.71 9.01 -1.05
N CYS A 59 1.61 7.77 -1.53
CA CYS A 59 2.36 6.65 -0.97
C CYS A 59 3.86 6.88 -1.09
N ARG A 60 4.34 7.25 -2.29
CA ARG A 60 5.76 7.53 -2.55
C ARG A 60 6.27 8.68 -1.66
N GLN A 61 5.55 9.80 -1.64
CA GLN A 61 5.89 10.95 -0.80
C GLN A 61 5.99 10.58 0.68
N PHE A 62 5.02 9.81 1.21
CA PHE A 62 5.06 9.38 2.61
C PHE A 62 6.31 8.55 2.91
N MET A 63 6.65 7.59 2.05
CA MET A 63 7.82 6.73 2.24
C MET A 63 9.14 7.50 2.16
N GLU A 64 9.20 8.54 1.32
CA GLU A 64 10.34 9.47 1.20
C GLU A 64 10.47 10.38 2.44
N ASP A 65 9.37 11.00 2.88
CA ASP A 65 9.35 11.90 4.04
C ASP A 65 9.54 11.17 5.37
N THR A 66 9.24 9.87 5.39
CA THR A 66 9.24 9.03 6.59
C THR A 66 10.18 7.84 6.40
N PRO A 67 11.49 8.05 6.22
CA PRO A 67 12.43 6.94 6.12
C PRO A 67 12.41 6.14 7.43
N THR A 68 12.56 4.83 7.33
CA THR A 68 12.47 3.93 8.47
C THR A 68 13.57 2.88 8.46
N SER A 69 14.17 2.66 9.62
CA SER A 69 15.10 1.55 9.89
C SER A 69 14.45 0.38 10.63
N GLU A 70 13.15 0.49 10.93
CA GLU A 70 12.39 -0.57 11.59
C GLU A 70 12.05 -1.68 10.57
N PRO A 71 12.44 -2.95 10.83
CA PRO A 71 12.26 -4.03 9.87
C PRO A 71 10.84 -4.22 9.36
N GLY A 72 9.83 -4.16 10.23
CA GLY A 72 8.43 -4.33 9.87
C GLY A 72 7.93 -3.21 8.95
N ALA A 73 8.25 -1.96 9.25
CA ALA A 73 7.90 -0.81 8.44
C ALA A 73 8.60 -0.84 7.08
N ARG A 74 9.88 -1.27 7.01
CA ARG A 74 10.57 -1.50 5.73
C ARG A 74 9.92 -2.60 4.91
N ALA A 75 9.55 -3.71 5.54
CA ALA A 75 8.83 -4.79 4.86
C ALA A 75 7.47 -4.32 4.33
N TYR A 76 6.78 -3.47 5.09
CA TYR A 76 5.53 -2.86 4.63
C TYR A 76 5.76 -1.91 3.45
N TYR A 77 6.80 -1.05 3.47
CA TYR A 77 7.15 -0.20 2.33
C TYR A 77 7.44 -1.02 1.07
N ALA A 78 8.16 -2.14 1.21
CA ALA A 78 8.41 -3.05 0.09
C ALA A 78 7.09 -3.66 -0.46
N ALA A 79 6.17 -4.08 0.41
CA ALA A 79 4.86 -4.58 -0.01
C ALA A 79 4.00 -3.51 -0.72
N VAL A 80 4.10 -2.25 -0.29
CA VAL A 80 3.43 -1.12 -0.97
C VAL A 80 4.05 -0.86 -2.34
N ASN A 81 5.37 -0.94 -2.49
CA ASN A 81 6.00 -0.83 -3.81
C ASN A 81 5.56 -1.96 -4.74
N GLU A 82 5.46 -3.20 -4.25
CA GLU A 82 4.91 -4.32 -5.04
C GLU A 82 3.47 -4.07 -5.52
N LEU A 83 2.64 -3.39 -4.72
CA LEU A 83 1.29 -2.99 -5.11
C LEU A 83 1.33 -1.97 -6.25
N ILE A 84 2.19 -0.95 -6.13
CA ILE A 84 2.37 0.09 -7.15
C ILE A 84 2.84 -0.54 -8.46
N ASP A 85 3.85 -1.42 -8.42
CA ASP A 85 4.37 -2.12 -9.59
C ASP A 85 3.32 -3.04 -10.23
N ALA A 86 2.45 -3.66 -9.42
CA ALA A 86 1.37 -4.48 -9.92
C ALA A 86 0.32 -3.63 -10.66
N LEU A 87 0.04 -2.40 -10.19
CA LEU A 87 -0.86 -1.45 -10.85
C LEU A 87 -0.28 -0.90 -12.16
N ASP A 88 1.01 -0.56 -12.17
CA ASP A 88 1.69 -0.05 -13.37
C ASP A 88 1.78 -1.13 -14.47
N SER A 89 1.76 -2.42 -14.11
CA SER A 89 1.71 -3.54 -15.07
C SER A 89 0.33 -3.80 -15.70
N ILE A 90 -0.69 -3.02 -15.31
CA ILE A 90 -2.08 -3.15 -15.77
C ILE A 90 -2.49 -1.96 -16.66
N ALA A 91 -1.80 -0.83 -16.54
CA ALA A 91 -2.00 0.38 -17.35
C ALA A 91 -1.31 0.28 -18.72
#